data_AF-A0A661C1G2-F1
#
_entry.id   AF-A0A661C1G2-F1
#
_cell.length_a   1.000
_cell.length_b   1.000
_cell.length_c   1.000
_cell.angle_alpha   90.00
_cell.angle_beta   90.00
_cell.angle_gamma   90.00
#
_symmetry.space_group_name_H-M   'P 1'
#
loop_
_entity.id
_entity.type
_entity.pdbx_description
1 polymer ?
#
loop_
_entity_poly.entity_id
_entity_poly.type
_entity_poly.pdbx_seq_one_letter_code
_entity_poly.pdbx_strand_id
1 'polypeptide(L)'
;MKYLTLFLAILALHGCENNTGGAGDNAKKADKISTSYVDKPLAGRILKYGLFKMVRSGGVVDDPNTSTGKSTAKPVIEQVAATELIPLIKGAQMYLQYRIKPFPDFPAYVDLKQVLKHPEMTLPDGSVSTGAEIPFKGKVSSNQSIGYIGYGFDEDYELVEGDWILEIWHQDKKMIEQKFITYWPTEEETTILQAKLAPIKLKGRPVRSSTTPLPEKEWPYVIVHDIGDDPILKEVVPLAKP
;
A
#
# COMPACT_ATOMS: atom_id res chain seq x y z
N MET A 1 -34.39 -16.32 -30.37
CA MET A 1 -34.85 -17.72 -30.52
C MET A 1 -34.06 -18.60 -29.57
N LYS A 2 -34.78 -19.45 -28.81
CA LYS A 2 -34.33 -20.67 -28.11
C LYS A 2 -33.50 -20.48 -26.82
N TYR A 3 -34.24 -20.68 -25.72
CA TYR A 3 -33.93 -21.21 -24.38
C TYR A 3 -32.57 -21.92 -24.19
N LEU A 4 -32.01 -21.93 -22.96
CA LEU A 4 -32.20 -23.05 -22.00
C LEU A 4 -31.36 -22.89 -20.70
N THR A 5 -32.05 -23.05 -19.56
CA THR A 5 -31.67 -23.68 -18.27
C THR A 5 -30.51 -23.18 -17.40
N LEU A 6 -30.91 -22.45 -16.37
CA LEU A 6 -30.71 -22.71 -14.94
C LEU A 6 -30.14 -24.10 -14.56
N PHE A 7 -29.01 -24.14 -13.86
CA PHE A 7 -28.61 -25.27 -13.01
C PHE A 7 -28.37 -24.77 -11.57
N LEU A 8 -29.30 -25.15 -10.70
CA LEU A 8 -29.21 -25.03 -9.25
C LEU A 8 -28.54 -26.34 -8.77
N ALA A 9 -27.36 -26.27 -8.17
CA ALA A 9 -26.74 -27.41 -7.50
C ALA A 9 -26.57 -27.09 -6.02
N ILE A 10 -27.58 -27.50 -5.24
CA ILE A 10 -27.50 -27.61 -3.79
C ILE A 10 -26.81 -28.94 -3.49
N LEU A 11 -25.63 -28.89 -2.88
CA LEU A 11 -24.99 -30.06 -2.26
C LEU A 11 -24.80 -29.75 -0.78
N ALA A 12 -25.79 -30.17 -0.01
CA ALA A 12 -25.65 -30.38 1.42
C ALA A 12 -25.05 -31.77 1.62
N LEU A 13 -23.89 -31.85 2.28
CA LEU A 13 -23.41 -33.09 2.87
C LEU A 13 -23.31 -32.89 4.38
N HIS A 14 -24.18 -33.63 5.06
CA HIS A 14 -24.10 -33.93 6.48
C HIS A 14 -22.90 -34.85 6.72
N GLY A 15 -22.03 -34.44 7.65
CA GLY A 15 -21.04 -35.32 8.27
C GLY A 15 -21.14 -35.17 9.78
N CYS A 16 -21.99 -35.98 10.41
CA CYS A 16 -21.94 -36.22 11.85
C CYS A 16 -20.93 -37.34 12.09
N GLU A 17 -19.75 -37.01 12.62
CA GLU A 17 -18.82 -38.00 13.16
C GLU A 17 -18.80 -37.87 14.69
N ASN A 18 -19.40 -38.87 15.34
CA ASN A 18 -19.35 -39.05 16.77
C ASN A 18 -18.00 -39.67 17.14
N ASN A 19 -17.09 -38.88 17.73
CA ASN A 19 -15.88 -39.44 18.34
C ASN A 19 -15.92 -39.23 19.85
N THR A 20 -16.24 -40.31 20.55
CA THR A 20 -16.25 -40.43 22.01
C THR A 20 -14.95 -41.11 22.41
N GLY A 21 -14.05 -40.39 23.08
CA GLY A 21 -12.86 -41.02 23.66
C GLY A 21 -11.77 -40.04 24.06
N GLY A 22 -11.63 -39.78 25.35
CA GLY A 22 -10.45 -39.13 25.92
C GLY A 22 -10.76 -37.97 26.85
N ALA A 23 -11.28 -38.27 28.04
CA ALA A 23 -11.30 -37.32 29.15
C ALA A 23 -9.85 -37.13 29.66
N GLY A 24 -9.21 -36.06 29.19
CA GLY A 24 -8.00 -35.50 29.78
C GLY A 24 -8.32 -34.13 30.36
N ASP A 25 -8.28 -34.02 31.69
CA ASP A 25 -8.55 -32.81 32.48
C ASP A 25 -7.53 -31.69 32.20
N ASN A 26 -7.71 -30.97 31.09
CA ASN A 26 -7.06 -29.67 30.83
C ASN A 26 -8.10 -28.57 30.52
N ALA A 27 -9.29 -28.71 31.08
CA ALA A 27 -10.30 -27.66 31.11
C ALA A 27 -10.04 -26.75 32.32
N LYS A 28 -9.40 -25.59 32.10
CA LYS A 28 -9.67 -24.29 32.78
C LYS A 28 -8.51 -23.30 32.60
N LYS A 29 -8.41 -22.75 31.38
CA LYS A 29 -8.03 -21.34 31.18
C LYS A 29 -8.49 -20.90 29.80
N ALA A 30 -9.80 -20.93 29.59
CA ALA A 30 -10.40 -20.03 28.59
C ALA A 30 -10.23 -18.63 29.18
N ASP A 31 -9.08 -18.02 28.90
CA ASP A 31 -8.80 -16.64 29.26
C ASP A 31 -9.98 -15.81 28.77
N LYS A 32 -10.58 -15.04 29.69
CA LYS A 32 -11.55 -14.01 29.37
C LYS A 32 -10.92 -13.14 28.29
N ILE A 33 -11.32 -13.33 27.03
CA ILE A 33 -11.00 -12.40 25.95
C ILE A 33 -11.58 -11.08 26.41
N SER A 34 -10.70 -10.17 26.83
CA SER A 34 -11.08 -8.87 27.35
C SER A 34 -11.78 -8.10 26.24
N THR A 35 -13.10 -7.99 26.34
CA THR A 35 -13.96 -7.24 25.42
C THR A 35 -13.78 -5.73 25.52
N SER A 36 -12.78 -5.24 26.27
CA SER A 36 -12.51 -3.81 26.49
C SER A 36 -12.16 -3.03 25.21
N TYR A 37 -11.94 -3.70 24.08
CA TYR A 37 -11.74 -3.06 22.77
C TYR A 37 -13.04 -2.77 22.01
N VAL A 38 -14.16 -3.40 22.39
CA VAL A 38 -15.44 -3.31 21.64
C VAL A 38 -16.07 -1.91 21.72
N ASP A 39 -15.79 -1.17 22.80
CA ASP A 39 -16.46 0.13 23.04
C ASP A 39 -15.77 1.31 22.36
N LYS A 40 -14.58 1.12 21.78
CA LYS A 40 -13.82 2.21 21.15
C LYS A 40 -14.06 2.20 19.63
N PRO A 41 -14.47 3.33 19.04
CA PRO A 41 -14.67 3.40 17.60
C PRO A 41 -13.34 3.19 16.86
N LEU A 42 -13.42 2.47 15.74
CA LEU A 42 -12.28 2.29 14.83
C LEU A 42 -11.81 3.66 14.32
N ALA A 43 -10.50 3.89 14.41
CA ALA A 43 -9.84 5.11 13.97
C ALA A 43 -8.59 4.78 13.16
N GLY A 44 -8.43 5.45 12.02
CA GLY A 44 -7.21 5.45 11.23
C GLY A 44 -6.31 6.63 11.61
N ARG A 45 -5.00 6.45 11.45
CA ARG A 45 -3.98 7.49 11.58
C ARG A 45 -2.89 7.28 10.53
N ILE A 46 -2.41 8.37 9.96
CA ILE A 46 -1.22 8.38 9.13
C ILE A 46 -0.01 8.54 10.07
N LEU A 47 0.98 7.68 9.91
CA LEU A 47 2.21 7.66 10.71
C LEU A 47 3.38 8.34 9.99
N LYS A 48 3.47 8.14 8.67
CA LYS A 48 4.47 8.74 7.77
C LYS A 48 3.83 8.99 6.42
N TYR A 49 4.29 10.00 5.71
CA TYR A 49 3.90 10.24 4.32
C TYR A 49 4.98 11.04 3.58
N GLY A 50 4.96 10.99 2.26
CA GLY A 50 5.74 11.90 1.41
C GLY A 50 6.42 11.23 0.25
N LEU A 51 7.60 11.74 -0.09
CA LEU A 51 8.43 11.24 -1.19
C LEU A 51 9.29 10.08 -0.69
N PHE A 52 9.22 8.97 -1.40
CA PHE A 52 9.98 7.76 -1.17
C PHE A 52 10.73 7.36 -2.43
N LYS A 53 11.81 6.59 -2.23
CA LYS A 53 12.50 5.86 -3.29
C LYS A 53 12.33 4.36 -3.08
N MET A 54 12.30 3.64 -4.18
CA MET A 54 12.39 2.19 -4.15
C MET A 54 13.85 1.76 -3.94
N VAL A 55 14.14 1.17 -2.79
CA VAL A 55 15.47 0.58 -2.50
C VAL A 55 15.60 -0.78 -3.18
N ARG A 56 14.51 -1.55 -3.19
CA ARG A 56 14.48 -2.88 -3.79
C ARG A 56 13.05 -3.30 -4.17
N SER A 57 12.94 -4.04 -5.27
CA SER A 57 11.71 -4.69 -5.74
C SER A 57 11.85 -6.22 -5.67
N GLY A 58 10.76 -6.92 -5.35
CA GLY A 58 10.64 -8.37 -5.55
C GLY A 58 10.30 -8.77 -6.98
N GLY A 59 10.20 -7.81 -7.90
CA GLY A 59 9.75 -7.96 -9.28
C GLY A 59 8.45 -7.20 -9.54
N VAL A 60 8.12 -7.03 -10.82
CA VAL A 60 6.81 -6.55 -11.28
C VAL A 60 5.93 -7.77 -11.54
N VAL A 61 4.70 -7.75 -11.02
CA VAL A 61 3.69 -8.79 -11.22
C VAL A 61 2.46 -8.20 -11.89
N ASP A 62 1.73 -9.03 -12.63
CA ASP A 62 0.43 -8.64 -13.17
C ASP A 62 -0.60 -8.51 -12.04
N ASP A 63 -1.32 -7.39 -12.01
CA ASP A 63 -2.38 -7.12 -11.04
C ASP A 63 -3.54 -6.41 -11.73
N PRO A 64 -4.62 -7.13 -12.09
CA PRO A 64 -5.75 -6.54 -12.81
C PRO A 64 -6.54 -5.53 -11.98
N ASN A 65 -6.23 -5.35 -10.69
CA ASN A 65 -6.91 -4.39 -9.83
C ASN A 65 -6.27 -2.99 -9.87
N THR A 66 -5.05 -2.83 -10.41
CA THR A 66 -4.39 -1.52 -10.49
C THR A 66 -4.72 -0.81 -11.80
N SER A 67 -4.59 0.52 -11.83
CA SER A 67 -4.84 1.35 -13.02
C SER A 67 -3.95 0.98 -14.21
N THR A 68 -2.75 0.45 -13.94
CA THR A 68 -1.78 0.03 -14.98
C THR A 68 -1.80 -1.47 -15.27
N GLY A 69 -2.58 -2.26 -14.52
CA GLY A 69 -2.56 -3.71 -14.61
C GLY A 69 -1.29 -4.37 -14.03
N LYS A 70 -0.44 -3.61 -13.34
CA LYS A 70 0.85 -4.04 -12.78
C LYS A 70 0.97 -3.66 -11.30
N SER A 71 1.75 -4.43 -10.55
CA SER A 71 2.08 -4.14 -9.15
C SER A 71 3.51 -4.57 -8.81
N THR A 72 4.12 -3.90 -7.82
CA THR A 72 5.45 -4.27 -7.33
C THR A 72 5.33 -5.25 -6.16
N ALA A 73 5.94 -6.43 -6.29
CA ALA A 73 5.94 -7.41 -5.22
C ALA A 73 6.93 -7.04 -4.10
N LYS A 74 6.46 -7.04 -2.85
CA LYS A 74 7.28 -6.87 -1.62
C LYS A 74 8.30 -5.71 -1.72
N PRO A 75 7.86 -4.47 -2.02
CA PRO A 75 8.78 -3.36 -2.17
C PRO A 75 9.48 -3.05 -0.84
N VAL A 76 10.77 -2.72 -0.92
CA VAL A 76 11.50 -2.05 0.16
C VAL A 76 11.65 -0.60 -0.25
N ILE A 77 11.04 0.30 0.53
CA ILE A 77 11.01 1.73 0.29
C ILE A 77 11.75 2.47 1.39
N GLU A 78 12.33 3.61 1.04
CA GLU A 78 13.00 4.53 1.96
C GLU A 78 12.42 5.93 1.76
N GLN A 79 12.11 6.60 2.86
CA GLN A 79 11.58 7.96 2.81
C GLN A 79 12.71 8.92 2.46
N VAL A 80 12.55 9.67 1.37
CA VAL A 80 13.46 10.74 0.98
C VAL A 80 13.04 12.05 1.63
N ALA A 81 11.72 12.29 1.74
CA ALA A 81 11.18 13.49 2.35
C ALA A 81 9.79 13.28 2.98
N ALA A 82 9.52 13.99 4.07
CA ALA A 82 8.18 14.16 4.62
C ALA A 82 7.54 15.42 4.02
N THR A 83 6.73 15.27 2.96
CA THR A 83 6.17 16.38 2.19
C THR A 83 4.86 15.97 1.52
N GLU A 84 4.00 16.92 1.23
CA GLU A 84 2.81 16.72 0.39
C GLU A 84 3.08 17.07 -1.08
N LEU A 85 4.18 17.79 -1.34
CA LEU A 85 4.61 18.18 -2.68
C LEU A 85 5.48 17.07 -3.27
N ILE A 86 4.99 16.45 -4.35
CA ILE A 86 5.63 15.30 -4.98
C ILE A 86 6.15 15.71 -6.37
N PRO A 87 7.47 15.72 -6.59
CA PRO A 87 8.03 16.07 -7.88
C PRO A 87 7.74 14.96 -8.91
N LEU A 88 7.33 15.36 -10.11
CA LEU A 88 7.10 14.45 -11.24
C LEU A 88 8.42 13.99 -11.86
N ILE A 89 9.05 13.00 -11.21
CA ILE A 89 10.30 12.38 -11.64
C ILE A 89 10.08 10.88 -11.76
N LYS A 90 10.52 10.29 -12.88
CA LYS A 90 10.43 8.85 -13.10
C LYS A 90 11.16 8.07 -11.99
N GLY A 91 10.47 7.10 -11.39
CA GLY A 91 10.92 6.31 -10.24
C GLY A 91 10.70 6.96 -8.87
N ALA A 92 10.22 8.21 -8.81
CA ALA A 92 9.75 8.80 -7.56
C ALA A 92 8.46 8.10 -7.10
N GLN A 93 8.27 8.00 -5.79
CA GLN A 93 7.10 7.36 -5.21
C GLN A 93 6.47 8.24 -4.14
N MET A 94 5.15 8.39 -4.19
CA MET A 94 4.39 8.90 -3.06
C MET A 94 3.92 7.72 -2.21
N TYR A 95 4.19 7.74 -0.91
CA TYR A 95 3.74 6.70 0.01
C TYR A 95 3.22 7.31 1.30
N LEU A 96 2.37 6.55 1.99
CA LEU A 96 2.04 6.76 3.38
C LEU A 96 2.09 5.45 4.16
N GLN A 97 2.46 5.55 5.43
CA GLN A 97 2.30 4.50 6.41
C GLN A 97 1.05 4.79 7.23
N TYR A 98 0.17 3.82 7.37
CA TYR A 98 -1.06 3.97 8.15
C TYR A 98 -1.10 3.02 9.34
N ARG A 99 -1.96 3.37 10.30
CA ARG A 99 -2.37 2.51 11.42
C ARG A 99 -3.87 2.65 11.63
N ILE A 100 -4.58 1.53 11.66
CA ILE A 100 -6.01 1.48 11.99
C ILE A 100 -6.21 0.63 13.24
N LYS A 101 -6.93 1.16 14.23
CA LYS A 101 -7.21 0.49 15.52
C LYS A 101 -8.47 1.05 16.21
N PRO A 102 -9.10 0.32 17.14
CA PRO A 102 -8.80 -1.06 17.50
C PRO A 102 -9.47 -2.07 16.55
N PHE A 103 -8.75 -3.11 16.16
CA PHE A 103 -9.34 -4.32 15.60
C PHE A 103 -9.43 -5.41 16.68
N PRO A 104 -10.40 -6.34 16.61
CA PRO A 104 -10.37 -7.53 17.45
C PRO A 104 -9.14 -8.40 17.12
N ASP A 105 -8.66 -9.21 18.06
CA ASP A 105 -7.53 -10.13 17.81
C ASP A 105 -7.86 -11.24 16.80
N PHE A 106 -9.16 -11.45 16.55
CA PHE A 106 -9.70 -12.33 15.52
C PHE A 106 -10.78 -11.59 14.73
N PRO A 107 -10.81 -11.72 13.39
CA PRO A 107 -9.91 -12.49 12.54
C PRO A 107 -8.50 -11.87 12.39
N ALA A 108 -7.51 -12.70 12.02
CA ALA A 108 -6.12 -12.27 11.78
C ALA A 108 -5.96 -11.31 10.58
N TYR A 109 -7.02 -11.14 9.79
CA TYR A 109 -7.08 -10.23 8.64
C TYR A 109 -8.42 -9.52 8.59
N VAL A 110 -8.40 -8.26 8.16
CA VAL A 110 -9.60 -7.44 7.93
C VAL A 110 -9.68 -7.02 6.47
N ASP A 111 -10.91 -6.88 5.98
CA ASP A 111 -11.17 -6.34 4.66
C ASP A 111 -10.97 -4.83 4.65
N LEU A 112 -10.01 -4.39 3.85
CA LEU A 112 -9.73 -2.98 3.60
C LEU A 112 -9.88 -2.70 2.11
N LYS A 113 -10.08 -1.43 1.79
CA LYS A 113 -10.10 -0.95 0.41
C LYS A 113 -9.20 0.26 0.30
N GLN A 114 -8.23 0.20 -0.60
CA GLN A 114 -7.46 1.36 -1.01
C GLN A 114 -8.23 2.07 -2.11
N VAL A 115 -8.35 3.39 -1.99
CA VAL A 115 -8.88 4.24 -3.06
C VAL A 115 -7.80 5.23 -3.45
N LEU A 116 -7.44 5.22 -4.72
CA LEU A 116 -6.55 6.19 -5.35
C LEU A 116 -7.40 7.07 -6.26
N LYS A 117 -7.22 8.39 -6.14
CA LYS A 117 -7.76 9.38 -7.07
C LYS A 117 -6.61 10.23 -7.58
N HIS A 118 -6.59 10.52 -8.86
CA HIS A 118 -5.56 11.33 -9.49
C HIS A 118 -6.15 12.13 -10.66
N PRO A 119 -5.45 13.15 -11.17
CA PRO A 119 -5.87 13.87 -12.36
C PRO A 119 -5.97 12.91 -13.56
N GLU A 120 -6.72 13.31 -14.57
CA GLU A 120 -6.91 12.48 -15.77
C GLU A 120 -5.57 12.07 -16.41
N MET A 121 -5.35 10.77 -16.61
CA MET A 121 -4.18 10.25 -17.31
C MET A 121 -4.60 9.38 -18.50
N THR A 122 -3.91 9.54 -19.64
CA THR A 122 -4.14 8.73 -20.84
C THR A 122 -3.19 7.55 -20.85
N LEU A 123 -3.73 6.34 -20.84
CA LEU A 123 -2.97 5.09 -20.89
C LEU A 123 -2.46 4.81 -22.32
N PRO A 124 -1.45 3.93 -22.48
CA PRO A 124 -0.91 3.60 -23.80
C PRO A 124 -1.92 3.03 -24.81
N ASP A 125 -3.02 2.45 -24.35
CA ASP A 125 -4.11 1.95 -25.19
C ASP A 125 -5.12 3.04 -25.62
N GLY A 126 -4.88 4.30 -25.20
CA GLY A 126 -5.74 5.46 -25.46
C GLY A 126 -6.92 5.59 -24.48
N SER A 127 -7.08 4.66 -23.53
CA SER A 127 -8.07 4.80 -22.47
C SER A 127 -7.64 5.85 -21.43
N VAL A 128 -8.59 6.27 -20.61
CA VAL A 128 -8.40 7.32 -19.61
C VAL A 128 -8.64 6.76 -18.22
N SER A 129 -7.77 7.09 -17.27
CA SER A 129 -7.90 6.75 -15.85
C SER A 129 -7.93 8.00 -14.98
N THR A 130 -8.73 7.96 -13.91
CA THR A 130 -8.79 9.00 -12.86
C THR A 130 -8.56 8.43 -11.45
N GLY A 131 -8.26 7.13 -11.35
CA GLY A 131 -8.10 6.46 -10.07
C GLY A 131 -8.28 4.95 -10.14
N ALA A 132 -8.24 4.32 -8.97
CA ALA A 132 -8.51 2.90 -8.80
C ALA A 132 -9.06 2.61 -7.40
N GLU A 133 -9.88 1.56 -7.28
CA GLU A 133 -10.32 0.99 -6.01
C GLU A 133 -9.82 -0.44 -5.89
N ILE A 134 -8.99 -0.70 -4.88
CA ILE A 134 -8.30 -1.98 -4.72
C ILE A 134 -8.69 -2.60 -3.38
N PRO A 135 -9.51 -3.66 -3.36
CA PRO A 135 -9.77 -4.41 -2.14
C PRO A 135 -8.52 -5.21 -1.74
N PHE A 136 -8.21 -5.24 -0.44
CA PHE A 136 -7.10 -6.04 0.08
C PHE A 136 -7.34 -6.50 1.52
N LYS A 137 -6.60 -7.53 1.95
CA LYS A 137 -6.65 -8.06 3.31
C LYS A 137 -5.56 -7.43 4.17
N GLY A 138 -5.94 -6.55 5.09
CA GLY A 138 -5.04 -5.98 6.07
C GLY A 138 -4.75 -6.97 7.20
N LYS A 139 -3.48 -7.32 7.43
CA LYS A 139 -3.10 -8.16 8.57
C LYS A 139 -3.38 -7.42 9.88
N VAL A 140 -4.01 -8.12 10.83
CA VAL A 140 -4.24 -7.64 12.20
C VAL A 140 -3.22 -8.27 13.13
N SER A 141 -2.57 -7.44 13.94
CA SER A 141 -1.66 -7.87 15.00
C SER A 141 -1.77 -6.89 16.16
N SER A 142 -1.93 -7.40 17.39
CA SER A 142 -2.02 -6.56 18.59
C SER A 142 -3.13 -5.50 18.47
N ASN A 143 -4.33 -5.94 18.08
CA ASN A 143 -5.51 -5.10 17.92
C ASN A 143 -5.37 -3.92 16.93
N GLN A 144 -4.47 -4.03 15.94
CA GLN A 144 -4.28 -2.99 14.93
C GLN A 144 -3.87 -3.58 13.58
N SER A 145 -4.14 -2.83 12.51
CA SER A 145 -3.54 -3.07 11.20
C SER A 145 -2.61 -1.92 10.85
N ILE A 146 -1.39 -2.24 10.46
CA ILE A 146 -0.36 -1.29 10.03
C ILE A 146 0.08 -1.71 8.64
N GLY A 147 0.15 -0.75 7.73
CA GLY A 147 0.56 -1.01 6.36
C GLY A 147 1.12 0.23 5.68
N TYR A 148 1.54 0.04 4.45
CA TYR A 148 1.96 1.08 3.54
C TYR A 148 1.09 1.03 2.30
N ILE A 149 0.74 2.19 1.77
CA ILE A 149 0.15 2.34 0.44
C ILE A 149 0.86 3.48 -0.27
N GLY A 150 0.85 3.46 -1.59
CA GLY A 150 1.51 4.48 -2.37
C GLY A 150 1.22 4.35 -3.86
N TYR A 151 1.83 5.24 -4.61
CA TYR A 151 1.86 5.25 -6.06
C TYR A 151 3.28 5.59 -6.51
N GLY A 152 3.78 4.91 -7.53
CA GLY A 152 5.08 5.18 -8.15
C GLY A 152 4.89 5.71 -9.56
N PHE A 153 5.74 6.64 -9.99
CA PHE A 153 5.76 7.12 -11.37
C PHE A 153 6.79 6.33 -12.17
N ASP A 154 6.43 5.11 -12.54
CA ASP A 154 7.29 4.18 -13.26
C ASP A 154 7.25 4.41 -14.78
N GLU A 155 6.23 5.09 -15.30
CA GLU A 155 6.04 5.39 -16.73
C GLU A 155 5.72 6.87 -17.01
N ASP A 156 6.02 7.31 -18.23
CA ASP A 156 5.95 8.72 -18.61
C ASP A 156 4.50 9.26 -18.58
N TYR A 157 3.51 8.41 -18.91
CA TYR A 157 2.10 8.78 -18.87
C TYR A 157 1.53 8.93 -17.44
N GLU A 158 2.27 8.49 -16.43
CA GLU A 158 1.89 8.62 -15.02
C GLU A 158 2.33 9.98 -14.44
N LEU A 159 3.17 10.72 -15.17
CA LEU A 159 3.70 12.02 -14.75
C LEU A 159 2.65 13.12 -14.99
N VAL A 160 1.60 13.11 -14.18
CA VAL A 160 0.47 14.05 -14.31
C VAL A 160 0.39 14.98 -13.11
N GLU A 161 0.44 16.28 -13.39
CA GLU A 161 0.40 17.36 -12.41
C GLU A 161 -0.99 17.55 -11.81
N GLY A 162 -1.04 17.89 -10.51
CA GLY A 162 -2.27 18.18 -9.78
C GLY A 162 -2.45 17.34 -8.52
N ASP A 163 -3.71 17.22 -8.11
CA ASP A 163 -4.09 16.62 -6.83
C ASP A 163 -4.19 15.09 -6.90
N TRP A 164 -3.41 14.41 -6.08
CA TRP A 164 -3.44 12.96 -5.88
C TRP A 164 -3.97 12.66 -4.48
N ILE A 165 -4.94 11.76 -4.34
CA ILE A 165 -5.56 11.42 -3.07
C ILE A 165 -5.46 9.91 -2.84
N LEU A 166 -4.85 9.54 -1.71
CA LEU A 166 -4.79 8.16 -1.22
C LEU A 166 -5.70 8.02 0.00
N GLU A 167 -6.64 7.08 -0.07
CA GLU A 167 -7.57 6.78 1.01
C GLU A 167 -7.48 5.29 1.39
N ILE A 168 -7.76 5.00 2.67
CA ILE A 168 -8.07 3.64 3.13
C ILE A 168 -9.46 3.64 3.72
N TRP A 169 -10.26 2.68 3.28
CA TRP A 169 -11.60 2.42 3.75
C TRP A 169 -11.64 1.06 4.47
N HIS A 170 -12.49 0.97 5.48
CA HIS A 170 -12.88 -0.27 6.11
C HIS A 170 -14.40 -0.32 6.10
N GLN A 171 -14.97 -1.31 5.42
CA GLN A 171 -16.40 -1.30 5.05
C GLN A 171 -16.71 0.01 4.30
N ASP A 172 -17.83 0.66 4.58
CA ASP A 172 -18.24 1.92 3.94
C ASP A 172 -17.76 3.17 4.69
N LYS A 173 -16.72 3.03 5.53
CA LYS A 173 -16.16 4.14 6.30
C LYS A 173 -14.74 4.46 5.87
N LYS A 174 -14.51 5.71 5.48
CA LYS A 174 -13.17 6.27 5.25
C LYS A 174 -12.41 6.35 6.57
N MET A 175 -11.26 5.68 6.63
CA MET A 175 -10.45 5.57 7.84
C MET A 175 -9.29 6.58 7.83
N ILE A 176 -8.67 6.78 6.67
CA ILE A 176 -7.63 7.78 6.43
C ILE A 176 -7.76 8.37 5.02
N GLU A 177 -7.22 9.57 4.86
CA GLU A 177 -7.06 10.28 3.59
C GLU A 177 -5.75 11.07 3.66
N GLN A 178 -4.95 10.99 2.61
CA GLN A 178 -3.81 11.87 2.39
C GLN A 178 -3.91 12.46 0.99
N LYS A 179 -3.79 13.78 0.91
CA LYS A 179 -3.65 14.50 -0.34
C LYS A 179 -2.19 14.79 -0.61
N PHE A 180 -1.77 14.59 -1.85
CA PHE A 180 -0.49 15.01 -2.40
C PHE A 180 -0.75 15.96 -3.55
N ILE A 181 0.18 16.88 -3.78
CA ILE A 181 0.17 17.78 -4.92
C ILE A 181 1.42 17.44 -5.72
N THR A 182 1.20 16.99 -6.95
CA THR A 182 2.29 16.75 -7.89
C THR A 182 2.61 18.01 -8.66
N TYR A 183 3.89 18.19 -9.02
CA TYR A 183 4.37 19.36 -9.76
C TYR A 183 5.57 19.01 -10.64
N TRP A 184 5.80 19.80 -11.68
CA TRP A 184 7.03 19.72 -12.49
C TRP A 184 8.19 20.43 -11.78
N PRO A 185 9.22 19.70 -11.30
CA PRO A 185 10.38 20.32 -10.67
C PRO A 185 11.22 21.12 -11.69
N THR A 186 11.99 22.08 -11.19
CA THR A 186 13.01 22.77 -12.00
C THR A 186 14.13 21.80 -12.41
N GLU A 187 14.96 22.17 -13.38
CA GLU A 187 16.10 21.34 -13.83
C GLU A 187 17.12 21.09 -12.70
N GLU A 188 17.36 22.11 -11.86
CA GLU A 188 18.24 22.02 -10.70
C GLU A 188 17.67 21.03 -9.65
N GLU A 189 16.40 21.20 -9.26
CA GLU A 189 15.72 20.28 -8.35
C GLU A 189 15.69 18.85 -8.91
N THR A 190 15.42 18.69 -10.20
CA THR A 190 15.40 17.40 -10.89
C THR A 190 16.74 16.70 -10.74
N THR A 191 17.85 17.41 -10.96
CA THR A 191 19.20 16.86 -10.85
C THR A 191 19.49 16.38 -9.42
N ILE A 192 19.15 17.20 -8.41
CA ILE A 192 19.34 16.87 -7.00
C ILE A 192 18.49 15.65 -6.60
N LEU A 193 17.21 15.66 -6.98
CA LEU A 193 16.26 14.63 -6.61
C LEU A 193 16.54 13.31 -7.32
N GLN A 194 16.90 13.32 -8.61
CA GLN A 194 17.31 12.11 -9.33
C GLN A 194 18.51 11.45 -8.66
N ALA A 195 19.48 12.23 -8.19
CA ALA A 195 20.61 11.68 -7.42
C ALA A 195 20.16 11.04 -6.10
N LYS A 196 19.20 11.64 -5.39
CA LYS A 196 18.63 11.09 -4.14
C LYS A 196 17.76 9.85 -4.38
N LEU A 197 17.02 9.79 -5.48
CA LEU A 197 16.10 8.73 -5.87
C LEU A 197 16.79 7.54 -6.55
N ALA A 198 18.01 7.72 -7.05
CA ALA A 198 18.75 6.68 -7.75
C ALA A 198 18.88 5.40 -6.89
N PRO A 199 18.67 4.21 -7.48
CA PRO A 199 18.79 2.96 -6.75
C PRO A 199 20.21 2.79 -6.23
N ILE A 200 20.33 2.24 -5.02
CA ILE A 200 21.64 1.97 -4.41
C ILE A 200 22.36 0.94 -5.28
N LYS A 201 23.40 1.36 -5.99
CA LYS A 201 24.31 0.46 -6.72
C LYS A 201 25.12 -0.33 -5.70
N LEU A 202 24.66 -1.52 -5.32
CA LEU A 202 25.43 -2.46 -4.51
C LEU A 202 26.67 -2.90 -5.31
N LYS A 203 27.83 -2.28 -5.04
CA LYS A 203 29.11 -2.66 -5.66
C LYS A 203 29.36 -4.16 -5.45
N GLY A 204 29.54 -4.90 -6.55
CA GLY A 204 30.00 -6.29 -6.52
C GLY A 204 28.93 -7.38 -6.48
N ARG A 205 27.63 -7.05 -6.55
CA ARG A 205 26.58 -8.04 -6.84
C ARG A 205 26.00 -7.75 -8.21
N PRO A 206 26.05 -8.70 -9.17
CA PRO A 206 25.37 -8.51 -10.44
C PRO A 206 23.89 -8.21 -10.14
N VAL A 207 23.37 -7.13 -10.73
CA VAL A 207 21.93 -6.85 -10.71
C VAL A 207 21.28 -8.02 -11.42
N ARG A 208 20.73 -8.97 -10.65
CA ARG A 208 19.96 -10.09 -11.20
C ARG A 208 18.79 -9.47 -11.95
N SER A 209 18.55 -9.93 -13.19
CA SER A 209 17.43 -9.43 -14.00
C SER A 209 16.14 -9.51 -13.19
N SER A 210 15.29 -8.50 -13.35
CA SER A 210 14.00 -8.34 -12.62
C SER A 210 13.03 -9.51 -12.80
N THR A 211 13.33 -10.45 -13.69
CA THR A 211 12.54 -11.65 -13.98
C THR A 211 12.70 -12.78 -12.97
N THR A 212 13.71 -12.76 -12.10
CA THR A 212 13.95 -13.84 -11.13
C THR A 212 13.73 -13.37 -9.69
N PRO A 213 12.68 -13.83 -8.99
CA PRO A 213 12.40 -13.45 -7.61
C PRO A 213 13.56 -13.81 -6.67
N LEU A 214 13.84 -12.96 -5.67
CA LEU A 214 14.84 -13.25 -4.64
C LEU A 214 14.35 -14.36 -3.70
N PRO A 215 15.21 -15.33 -3.33
CA PRO A 215 14.87 -16.36 -2.37
C PRO A 215 14.55 -15.75 -0.99
N GLU A 216 13.52 -16.27 -0.31
CA GLU A 216 12.95 -15.73 0.94
C GLU A 216 13.99 -15.51 2.06
N LYS A 217 15.05 -16.32 2.09
CA LYS A 217 16.14 -16.24 3.07
C LYS A 217 17.06 -15.01 2.89
N GLU A 218 17.03 -14.35 1.74
CA GLU A 218 17.86 -13.17 1.42
C GLU A 218 17.13 -11.84 1.63
N TRP A 219 16.01 -11.85 2.35
CA TRP A 219 15.24 -10.67 2.66
C TRP A 219 15.71 -10.05 3.98
N PRO A 220 16.45 -8.92 4.00
CA PRO A 220 16.70 -8.16 5.21
C PRO A 220 15.41 -7.56 5.75
N TYR A 221 15.38 -7.44 7.08
CA TYR A 221 14.41 -6.65 7.83
C TYR A 221 14.49 -5.17 7.40
N VAL A 222 13.36 -4.47 7.34
CA VAL A 222 13.29 -3.04 7.01
C VAL A 222 14.15 -2.26 8.00
N ILE A 223 15.29 -1.73 7.56
CA ILE A 223 16.10 -0.78 8.33
C ILE A 223 15.56 0.61 8.01
N VAL A 224 14.81 1.17 8.96
CA VAL A 224 14.39 2.57 8.89
C VAL A 224 15.58 3.41 9.34
N HIS A 225 16.30 4.01 8.39
CA HIS A 225 17.24 5.08 8.71
C HIS A 225 16.45 6.37 8.95
N ASP A 226 16.68 7.00 10.11
CA ASP A 226 16.14 8.32 10.42
C ASP A 226 17.02 9.34 9.70
N ILE A 227 16.57 9.83 8.55
CA ILE A 227 17.25 10.89 7.82
C ILE A 227 16.77 12.19 8.45
N GLY A 228 17.64 12.82 9.24
CA GLY A 228 17.35 14.06 9.97
C GLY A 228 16.90 15.20 9.05
N ASP A 229 16.19 16.17 9.65
CA ASP A 229 15.59 17.35 9.03
C ASP A 229 16.53 18.08 8.04
N ASP A 230 16.42 17.78 6.74
CA ASP A 230 17.15 18.46 5.66
C ASP A 230 16.42 19.78 5.28
N PRO A 231 17.02 20.97 5.48
CA PRO A 231 16.35 22.26 5.35
C PRO A 231 15.95 22.64 3.91
N ILE A 232 16.49 21.96 2.89
CA ILE A 232 16.28 22.30 1.47
C ILE A 232 14.82 22.12 1.03
N LEU A 233 14.01 21.34 1.77
CA LEU A 233 12.60 21.10 1.43
C LEU A 233 11.60 22.01 2.17
N LYS A 234 12.08 22.93 3.03
CA LYS A 234 11.20 23.85 3.78
C LYS A 234 10.95 25.18 3.06
N GLU A 235 11.60 25.44 1.93
CA GLU A 235 11.59 26.76 1.27
C GLU A 235 10.94 26.75 -0.12
N VAL A 236 9.94 25.89 -0.35
CA VAL A 236 9.02 26.09 -1.48
C VAL A 236 7.97 27.11 -1.04
N VAL A 237 8.28 28.38 -1.32
CA VAL A 237 7.39 29.53 -1.14
C VAL A 237 6.08 29.24 -1.88
N PRO A 238 4.89 29.36 -1.25
CA PRO A 238 3.63 29.16 -1.94
C PRO A 238 3.53 30.16 -3.10
N LEU A 239 3.34 29.64 -4.32
CA LEU A 239 2.98 30.44 -5.48
C LEU A 239 1.78 31.31 -5.11
N ALA A 240 1.97 32.63 -5.19
CA ALA A 240 0.93 33.61 -4.98
C ALA A 240 -0.26 33.29 -5.90
N LYS A 241 -1.44 33.14 -5.32
CA LYS A 241 -2.69 33.05 -6.08
C LYS A 241 -2.92 34.38 -6.82
N PRO A 242 -3.47 34.34 -8.06
CA PRO A 242 -3.87 35.55 -8.78
C PRO A 242 -4.97 36.33 -8.02
#